data_AF-A0A383ACJ2-F1
#
_entry.id   AF-A0A383ACJ2-F1
#
_cell.length_a   1.000
_cell.length_b   1.000
_cell.length_c   1.000
_cell.angle_alpha   90.00
_cell.angle_beta   90.00
_cell.angle_gamma   90.00
#
_symmetry.space_group_name_H-M   'P 1'
#
loop_
_entity.id
_entity.type
_entity.pdbx_description
1 polymer ?
#
loop_
_entity_poly.entity_id
_entity_poly.type
_entity_poly.pdbx_seq_one_letter_code
_entity_poly.pdbx_strand_id
1 'polypeptide(L)'
;MFKNFFPNKILSLNNNLISSLLTAMILVILVGLIYALFISPPDYIQGDSVRIMYVHVPSSFIALGCFGFIGIASILNLIFKIKFMTLMAKSLAPVGCLFSIVSIVTGSLWGKPTWGIWWVWDARLTSMGILLLFYLAYIFTWQFVNNFEKANKITSVIGIIGLFNLPVIKYSVD
;
A
#
# COMPACT_ATOMS: atom_id res chain seq x y z
N MET A 1 29.75 5.84 -4.11
CA MET A 1 28.64 5.10 -3.48
C MET A 1 27.44 4.87 -4.40
N PHE A 2 26.96 5.87 -5.16
CA PHE A 2 25.75 5.73 -6.00
C PHE A 2 25.85 4.80 -7.22
N LYS A 3 27.05 4.39 -7.64
CA LYS A 3 27.25 3.49 -8.79
C LYS A 3 26.65 2.08 -8.60
N ASN A 4 26.25 1.70 -7.39
CA ASN A 4 25.64 0.40 -7.12
C ASN A 4 24.12 0.39 -7.28
N PHE A 5 23.48 1.55 -7.43
CA PHE A 5 22.03 1.68 -7.64
C PHE A 5 21.63 1.74 -9.13
N PHE A 6 22.57 1.56 -10.06
CA PHE A 6 22.22 1.50 -11.48
C PHE A 6 21.43 0.22 -11.78
N PRO A 7 20.36 0.30 -12.61
CA PRO A 7 19.48 -0.84 -12.90
C PRO A 7 20.23 -2.10 -13.34
N ASN A 8 21.27 -1.96 -14.16
CA ASN A 8 22.07 -3.09 -14.66
C ASN A 8 22.79 -3.87 -13.54
N LYS A 9 23.20 -3.20 -12.46
CA LYS A 9 23.86 -3.83 -11.31
C LYS A 9 22.86 -4.47 -10.34
N ILE A 10 21.67 -3.90 -10.21
CA ILE A 10 20.58 -4.49 -9.44
C ILE A 10 20.11 -5.78 -10.11
N LEU A 11 19.96 -5.76 -11.44
CA LEU A 11 19.62 -6.93 -12.25
C LEU A 11 20.74 -7.99 -12.26
N SER A 12 21.98 -7.62 -11.96
CA SER A 12 23.11 -8.57 -11.85
C SER A 12 23.28 -9.16 -10.44
N LEU A 13 22.36 -8.86 -9.50
CA LEU A 13 22.41 -9.48 -8.17
C LEU A 13 22.17 -10.98 -8.27
N ASN A 14 22.97 -11.75 -7.52
CA ASN A 14 22.87 -13.20 -7.51
C ASN A 14 21.54 -13.65 -6.88
N ASN A 15 20.86 -14.62 -7.48
CA ASN A 15 19.61 -15.19 -6.97
C ASN A 15 19.73 -15.71 -5.54
N ASN A 16 20.90 -16.23 -5.16
CA ASN A 16 21.15 -16.70 -3.79
C ASN A 16 21.11 -15.55 -2.76
N LEU A 17 21.62 -14.36 -3.13
CA LEU A 17 21.56 -13.17 -2.27
C LEU A 17 20.11 -12.71 -2.12
N ILE A 18 19.35 -12.68 -3.21
CA ILE A 18 17.92 -12.31 -3.19
C ILE A 18 17.15 -13.29 -2.30
N SER A 19 17.37 -14.60 -2.46
CA SER A 19 16.71 -15.63 -1.65
C SER A 19 17.07 -15.50 -0.17
N SER A 20 18.32 -15.20 0.17
CA SER A 20 18.76 -14.98 1.55
C SER A 20 18.12 -13.73 2.19
N LEU A 21 17.99 -12.65 1.41
CA LEU A 21 17.29 -11.45 1.87
C LEU A 21 15.80 -11.70 2.08
N LEU A 22 15.17 -12.49 1.21
CA LEU A 22 13.76 -12.86 1.35
C LEU A 22 13.53 -13.73 2.59
N THR A 23 14.39 -14.72 2.85
CA THR A 23 14.27 -15.56 4.06
C THR A 23 14.47 -14.74 5.33
N ALA A 24 15.47 -13.84 5.35
CA ALA A 24 15.69 -12.92 6.47
C ALA A 24 14.47 -12.00 6.68
N MET A 25 13.90 -11.43 5.62
CA MET A 25 12.71 -10.59 5.69
C MET A 25 11.51 -11.35 6.29
N ILE A 26 11.24 -12.57 5.81
CA ILE A 26 10.14 -13.41 6.32
C ILE A 26 10.35 -13.71 7.80
N LEU A 27 11.57 -14.06 8.21
CA LEU A 27 11.87 -14.38 9.59
C LEU A 27 11.68 -13.17 10.52
N VAL A 28 12.14 -11.99 10.11
CA VAL A 28 11.95 -10.74 10.87
C VAL A 28 10.46 -10.39 10.98
N ILE A 29 9.70 -10.50 9.89
CA ILE A 29 8.26 -10.23 9.90
C ILE A 29 7.53 -11.22 10.83
N LEU A 30 7.89 -12.51 10.76
CA LEU A 30 7.25 -13.55 11.56
C LEU A 30 7.51 -13.35 13.06
N VAL A 31 8.77 -13.09 13.43
CA VAL A 31 9.12 -12.75 14.82
C VAL A 31 8.39 -11.48 15.25
N GLY A 32 8.40 -10.42 14.43
CA GLY A 32 7.70 -9.16 14.73
C GLY A 32 6.20 -9.35 14.94
N LEU A 33 5.54 -10.18 14.13
CA LEU A 33 4.11 -10.50 14.28
C LEU A 33 3.82 -11.28 15.56
N ILE A 34 4.69 -12.22 15.95
CA ILE A 34 4.56 -12.94 17.23
C ILE A 34 4.62 -11.97 18.40
N TYR A 35 5.62 -11.08 18.40
CA TYR A 35 5.76 -10.07 19.43
C TYR A 35 4.56 -9.11 19.48
N ALA A 36 4.09 -8.66 18.31
CA ALA A 36 2.98 -7.73 18.21
C ALA A 36 1.63 -8.34 18.67
N LEU A 37 1.30 -9.56 18.24
CA LEU A 37 -0.04 -10.14 18.42
C LEU A 37 -0.19 -11.00 19.67
N PHE A 38 0.90 -11.60 20.18
CA PHE A 38 0.84 -12.53 21.31
C PHE A 38 1.56 -12.04 22.56
N ILE A 39 2.69 -11.35 22.40
CA ILE A 39 3.55 -10.98 23.54
C ILE A 39 3.20 -9.58 24.07
N SER A 40 2.79 -8.66 23.19
CA SER A 40 2.52 -7.28 23.57
C SER A 40 1.48 -7.19 24.71
N PRO A 41 1.74 -6.40 25.77
CA PRO A 41 0.80 -6.28 26.88
C PRO A 41 -0.53 -5.68 26.39
N PRO A 42 -1.66 -6.06 27.02
CA PRO A 42 -2.94 -5.43 26.73
C PRO A 42 -2.91 -3.95 27.12
N ASP A 43 -3.61 -3.12 26.36
CA ASP A 43 -3.81 -1.71 26.71
C ASP A 43 -4.82 -1.55 27.85
N TYR A 44 -4.67 -0.48 28.64
CA TYR A 44 -5.55 -0.20 29.78
C TYR A 44 -7.02 -0.01 29.38
N ILE A 45 -7.29 0.58 28.21
CA ILE A 45 -8.65 0.86 27.73
C ILE A 45 -9.08 -0.18 26.71
N GLN A 46 -8.23 -0.49 25.73
CA GLN A 46 -8.59 -1.32 24.59
C GLN A 46 -8.34 -2.82 24.81
N GLY A 47 -7.69 -3.20 25.91
CA GLY A 47 -7.31 -4.58 26.19
C GLY A 47 -6.47 -5.18 25.06
N ASP A 48 -6.74 -6.42 24.67
CA ASP A 48 -6.04 -7.10 23.58
C ASP A 48 -6.30 -6.50 22.19
N SER A 49 -7.35 -5.70 22.01
CA SER A 49 -7.70 -5.10 20.71
C SER A 49 -6.59 -4.18 20.19
N VAL A 50 -5.82 -3.56 21.10
CA VAL A 50 -4.68 -2.70 20.73
C VAL A 50 -3.65 -3.44 19.87
N ARG A 51 -3.53 -4.75 20.02
CA ARG A 51 -2.54 -5.55 19.29
C ARG A 51 -2.78 -5.53 17.78
N ILE A 52 -4.03 -5.36 17.35
CA ILE A 52 -4.40 -5.21 15.94
C ILE A 52 -3.73 -3.96 15.33
N MET A 53 -3.50 -2.90 16.12
CA MET A 53 -2.92 -1.64 15.63
C MET A 53 -1.50 -1.81 15.09
N TYR A 54 -0.72 -2.77 15.62
CA TYR A 54 0.62 -3.06 15.12
C TYR A 54 0.62 -3.59 13.67
N VAL A 55 -0.50 -4.13 13.20
CA VAL A 55 -0.68 -4.56 11.81
C VAL A 55 -1.46 -3.50 11.02
N HIS A 56 -2.55 -3.00 11.58
CA HIS A 56 -3.44 -2.06 10.94
C HIS A 56 -2.74 -0.76 10.54
N VAL A 57 -2.07 -0.10 11.49
CA VAL A 57 -1.48 1.22 11.26
C VAL A 57 -0.39 1.17 10.18
N PRO A 58 0.63 0.28 10.27
CA PRO A 58 1.62 0.16 9.20
C PRO A 58 1.01 -0.21 7.85
N SER A 59 -0.02 -1.05 7.82
CA SER A 59 -0.72 -1.39 6.57
C SER A 59 -1.38 -0.17 5.93
N SER A 60 -2.04 0.68 6.72
CA SER A 60 -2.60 1.94 6.25
C SER A 60 -1.52 2.86 5.68
N PHE A 61 -0.38 3.01 6.38
CA PHE A 61 0.75 3.82 5.90
C PHE A 61 1.36 3.30 4.60
N ILE A 62 1.55 1.99 4.47
CA ILE A 62 2.10 1.38 3.24
C ILE A 62 1.12 1.55 2.09
N ALA A 63 -0.19 1.35 2.31
CA ALA A 63 -1.21 1.59 1.29
C ALA A 63 -1.19 3.05 0.81
N LEU A 64 -1.21 4.02 1.74
CA LEU A 64 -1.15 5.45 1.39
C LEU A 64 0.16 5.81 0.68
N GLY A 65 1.29 5.33 1.17
CA GLY A 65 2.61 5.58 0.61
C GLY A 65 2.73 5.03 -0.81
N CYS A 66 2.35 3.77 -1.04
CA CYS A 66 2.35 3.15 -2.36
C CYS A 66 1.47 3.93 -3.34
N PHE A 67 0.27 4.35 -2.95
CA PHE A 67 -0.60 5.13 -3.84
C PHE A 67 -0.05 6.53 -4.08
N GLY A 68 0.56 7.14 -3.07
CA GLY A 68 1.31 8.39 -3.20
C GLY A 68 2.41 8.31 -4.26
N PHE A 69 3.23 7.26 -4.20
CA PHE A 69 4.24 6.98 -5.22
C PHE A 69 3.63 6.75 -6.61
N ILE A 70 2.54 5.99 -6.71
CA ILE A 70 1.84 5.76 -7.98
C ILE A 70 1.33 7.07 -8.58
N GLY A 71 0.73 7.95 -7.77
CA GLY A 71 0.24 9.25 -8.22
C GLY A 71 1.37 10.16 -8.69
N ILE A 72 2.45 10.29 -7.92
CA ILE A 72 3.63 11.08 -8.31
C ILE A 72 4.28 10.50 -9.57
N ALA A 73 4.48 9.19 -9.64
CA ALA A 73 5.01 8.52 -10.83
C ALA A 73 4.12 8.72 -12.06
N SER A 74 2.80 8.76 -11.88
CA SER A 74 1.83 9.04 -12.94
C SER A 74 1.95 10.47 -13.48
N ILE A 75 2.14 11.47 -12.59
CA ILE A 75 2.40 12.87 -12.98
C ILE A 75 3.72 12.95 -13.77
N LEU A 76 4.79 12.39 -13.21
CA LEU A 76 6.11 12.42 -13.85
C LEU A 76 6.10 11.71 -15.22
N ASN A 77 5.38 10.60 -15.33
CA ASN A 77 5.22 9.88 -16.59
C ASN A 77 4.46 10.72 -17.64
N LEU A 78 3.38 11.43 -17.27
CA LEU A 78 2.65 12.26 -18.24
C LEU A 78 3.46 13.49 -18.70
N ILE A 79 4.16 14.15 -17.79
CA ILE A 79 4.93 15.37 -18.09
C ILE A 79 6.23 15.02 -18.83
N PHE A 80 7.03 14.12 -18.26
CA PHE A 80 8.39 13.84 -18.74
C PHE A 80 8.48 12.58 -19.62
N LYS A 81 7.38 11.83 -19.79
CA LYS A 81 7.34 10.60 -20.61
C LYS A 81 8.37 9.54 -20.20
N ILE A 82 8.66 9.46 -18.91
CA ILE A 82 9.63 8.51 -18.34
C ILE A 82 8.96 7.13 -18.20
N LYS A 83 9.21 6.23 -19.17
CA LYS A 83 8.64 4.85 -19.18
C LYS A 83 8.93 4.04 -17.93
N PHE A 84 10.05 4.30 -17.27
CA PHE A 84 10.43 3.63 -16.02
C PHE A 84 9.42 3.92 -14.88
N MET A 85 8.87 5.13 -14.81
CA MET A 85 7.87 5.50 -13.78
C MET A 85 6.59 4.69 -13.93
N THR A 86 6.15 4.44 -15.17
CA THR A 86 5.02 3.57 -15.46
C THR A 86 5.23 2.15 -14.95
N LEU A 87 6.41 1.57 -15.21
CA LEU A 87 6.73 0.22 -14.79
C LEU A 87 6.77 0.12 -13.26
N MET A 88 7.38 1.11 -12.60
CA MET A 88 7.45 1.17 -11.14
C MET A 88 6.05 1.30 -10.50
N ALA A 89 5.21 2.19 -11.01
CA ALA A 89 3.83 2.36 -10.55
C ALA A 89 2.98 1.09 -10.76
N LYS A 90 3.10 0.46 -11.93
CA LYS A 90 2.43 -0.82 -12.23
C LYS A 90 2.82 -1.93 -11.27
N SER A 91 4.11 -2.04 -10.93
CA SER A 91 4.61 -3.05 -9.99
C SER A 91 4.21 -2.77 -8.54
N LEU A 92 4.06 -1.50 -8.15
CA LEU A 92 3.64 -1.12 -6.80
C LEU A 92 2.14 -1.32 -6.55
N ALA A 93 1.31 -1.24 -7.59
CA ALA A 93 -0.15 -1.27 -7.43
C ALA A 93 -0.68 -2.53 -6.70
N PRO A 94 -0.24 -3.77 -7.02
CA PRO A 94 -0.69 -4.95 -6.29
C PRO A 94 -0.27 -4.96 -4.80
N VAL A 95 0.93 -4.47 -4.50
CA VAL A 95 1.45 -4.40 -3.13
C VAL A 95 0.60 -3.43 -2.30
N GLY A 96 0.40 -2.22 -2.81
CA GLY A 96 -0.43 -1.22 -2.13
C GLY A 96 -1.90 -1.65 -1.99
N CYS A 97 -2.45 -2.32 -3.00
CA CYS A 97 -3.80 -2.90 -2.95
C CYS A 97 -3.93 -3.93 -1.82
N LEU A 98 -2.95 -4.84 -1.68
CA LEU A 98 -2.95 -5.84 -0.61
C LEU A 98 -2.95 -5.17 0.77
N PHE A 99 -2.09 -4.20 0.99
CA PHE A 99 -2.03 -3.47 2.27
C PHE A 99 -3.29 -2.61 2.52
N SER A 100 -3.94 -2.12 1.47
CA SER A 100 -5.23 -1.43 1.59
C SER A 100 -6.34 -2.38 2.07
N ILE A 101 -6.37 -3.61 1.54
CA ILE A 101 -7.30 -4.66 2.00
C ILE A 101 -7.01 -5.03 3.45
N VAL A 102 -5.75 -5.28 3.80
CA VAL A 102 -5.34 -5.60 5.17
C VAL A 102 -5.75 -4.47 6.11
N SER A 103 -5.50 -3.21 5.74
CA SER A 103 -5.90 -2.03 6.51
C SER A 103 -7.42 -2.00 6.76
N ILE A 104 -8.24 -2.17 5.72
CA ILE A 104 -9.70 -2.17 5.85
C ILE A 104 -10.20 -3.30 6.74
N VAL A 105 -9.70 -4.53 6.53
CA VAL A 105 -10.14 -5.71 7.29
C VAL A 105 -9.72 -5.60 8.75
N THR A 106 -8.46 -5.25 9.02
CA THR A 106 -7.95 -5.10 10.39
C THR A 106 -8.59 -3.91 11.10
N GLY A 107 -8.87 -2.82 10.39
CA GLY A 107 -9.59 -1.66 10.91
C GLY A 107 -11.02 -2.02 11.30
N SER A 108 -11.70 -2.85 10.51
CA SER A 108 -13.04 -3.36 10.80
C SER A 108 -13.05 -4.30 12.03
N LEU A 109 -12.06 -5.19 12.11
CA LEU A 109 -11.86 -6.09 13.27
C LEU A 109 -11.60 -5.32 14.56
N TRP A 110 -10.86 -4.22 14.50
CA TRP A 110 -10.64 -3.33 15.63
C TRP A 110 -11.87 -2.45 15.94
N GLY A 111 -12.60 -1.98 14.92
CA GLY A 111 -13.78 -1.15 15.10
C GLY A 111 -14.93 -1.84 15.84
N LYS A 112 -15.09 -3.17 15.69
CA LYS A 112 -16.15 -3.92 16.36
C LYS A 112 -16.07 -3.86 17.89
N PRO A 113 -14.95 -4.19 18.56
CA PRO A 113 -14.85 -4.08 20.02
C PRO A 113 -14.81 -2.64 20.51
N THR A 114 -14.27 -1.69 19.73
CA THR A 114 -14.11 -0.30 20.18
C THR A 114 -15.37 0.57 19.98
N TRP A 115 -16.10 0.39 18.88
CA TRP A 115 -17.27 1.21 18.51
C TRP A 115 -18.58 0.41 18.45
N GLY A 116 -18.52 -0.92 18.63
CA GLY A 116 -19.69 -1.80 18.54
C GLY A 116 -20.12 -2.16 17.11
N ILE A 117 -19.51 -1.55 16.09
CA ILE A 117 -19.85 -1.72 14.67
C ILE A 117 -18.61 -1.94 13.80
N TRP A 118 -18.78 -2.76 12.76
CA TRP A 118 -17.68 -3.17 11.85
C TRP A 118 -17.29 -2.09 10.85
N TRP A 119 -18.23 -1.21 10.50
CA TRP A 119 -18.04 -0.17 9.50
C TRP A 119 -18.88 1.04 9.84
N VAL A 120 -18.25 2.21 9.80
CA VAL A 120 -18.89 3.52 9.88
C VAL A 120 -18.72 4.19 8.54
N TRP A 121 -19.74 4.87 8.06
CA TRP A 121 -19.67 5.66 6.83
C TRP A 121 -19.07 7.06 7.09
N ASP A 122 -17.97 7.10 7.85
CA ASP A 122 -17.25 8.33 8.14
C ASP A 122 -16.26 8.67 7.02
N ALA A 123 -15.71 9.89 7.04
CA ALA A 123 -14.79 10.34 6.00
C ALA A 123 -13.54 9.43 5.89
N ARG A 124 -13.09 8.82 6.99
CA ARG A 124 -11.88 7.99 7.06
C ARG A 124 -12.05 6.63 6.40
N LEU A 125 -13.06 5.87 6.83
CA LEU A 125 -13.32 4.54 6.29
C LEU A 125 -13.78 4.63 4.84
N THR A 126 -14.64 5.60 4.53
CA THR A 126 -15.11 5.80 3.14
C THR A 126 -13.97 6.16 2.20
N SER A 127 -13.09 7.11 2.58
CA SER A 127 -11.95 7.49 1.74
C SER A 127 -10.92 6.36 1.59
N MET A 128 -10.71 5.52 2.60
CA MET A 128 -9.91 4.30 2.48
C MET A 128 -10.55 3.25 1.56
N GLY A 129 -11.88 3.08 1.61
CA GLY A 129 -12.61 2.23 0.68
C GLY A 129 -12.52 2.74 -0.77
N ILE A 130 -12.63 4.05 -0.97
CA ILE A 130 -12.42 4.70 -2.26
C ILE A 130 -10.98 4.47 -2.77
N LEU A 131 -9.98 4.53 -1.89
CA LEU A 131 -8.58 4.23 -2.25
C LEU A 131 -8.43 2.79 -2.77
N LEU A 132 -9.08 1.82 -2.12
CA LEU A 132 -9.08 0.43 -2.58
C LEU A 132 -9.69 0.32 -4.00
N LEU A 133 -10.79 1.04 -4.26
CA LEU A 133 -11.39 1.07 -5.60
C LEU A 133 -10.44 1.67 -6.64
N PHE A 134 -9.69 2.72 -6.29
CA PHE A 134 -8.66 3.28 -7.18
C PHE A 134 -7.55 2.26 -7.48
N TYR A 135 -7.10 1.48 -6.48
CA TYR A 135 -6.15 0.39 -6.70
C TYR A 135 -6.68 -0.65 -7.67
N LEU A 136 -7.91 -1.13 -7.45
CA LEU A 136 -8.56 -2.10 -8.32
C LEU A 136 -8.72 -1.57 -9.74
N ALA A 137 -9.21 -0.33 -9.89
CA ALA A 137 -9.35 0.32 -11.20
C ALA A 137 -7.99 0.43 -11.92
N TYR A 138 -6.93 0.81 -11.20
CA TYR A 138 -5.58 0.90 -11.74
C TYR A 138 -5.08 -0.46 -12.25
N ILE A 139 -5.21 -1.52 -11.43
CA ILE A 139 -4.77 -2.88 -11.76
C ILE A 139 -5.58 -3.44 -12.94
N PHE A 140 -6.91 -3.34 -12.89
CA PHE A 140 -7.79 -3.85 -13.94
C PHE A 140 -7.60 -3.13 -15.27
N THR A 141 -7.29 -1.83 -15.26
CA THR A 141 -6.95 -1.12 -16.50
C THR A 141 -5.73 -1.73 -17.18
N TRP A 142 -4.70 -2.10 -16.41
CA TRP A 142 -3.52 -2.81 -16.95
C TRP A 142 -3.80 -4.23 -17.43
N GLN A 143 -4.85 -4.88 -16.92
CA GLN A 143 -5.24 -6.23 -17.32
C GLN A 143 -6.16 -6.23 -18.55
N PHE A 144 -7.08 -5.28 -18.67
CA PHE A 144 -8.09 -5.27 -19.74
C PHE A 144 -7.73 -4.40 -20.95
N VAL A 145 -6.82 -3.43 -20.81
CA VAL A 145 -6.41 -2.58 -21.94
C VAL A 145 -5.15 -3.15 -22.60
N ASN A 146 -5.33 -3.77 -23.77
CA ASN A 146 -4.24 -4.42 -24.51
C ASN A 146 -3.17 -3.46 -25.04
N ASN A 147 -3.55 -2.22 -25.38
CA ASN A 147 -2.60 -1.23 -25.88
C ASN A 147 -1.85 -0.57 -24.71
N PHE A 148 -0.52 -0.78 -24.66
CA PHE A 148 0.34 -0.26 -23.59
C PHE A 148 0.25 1.25 -23.41
N GLU A 149 0.26 2.03 -24.49
CA GLU A 149 0.21 3.50 -24.38
C GLU A 149 -1.15 3.98 -23.89
N LYS A 150 -2.23 3.33 -24.36
CA LYS A 150 -3.60 3.62 -23.90
C LYS A 150 -3.75 3.28 -22.41
N ALA A 151 -3.29 2.11 -21.99
CA ALA A 151 -3.29 1.69 -20.60
C ALA A 151 -2.48 2.65 -19.73
N ASN A 152 -1.28 3.06 -20.19
CA ASN A 152 -0.43 4.00 -19.49
C ASN A 152 -1.13 5.36 -19.27
N LYS A 153 -1.79 5.91 -20.30
CA LYS A 153 -2.52 7.19 -20.19
C LYS A 153 -3.68 7.09 -19.20
N ILE A 154 -4.53 6.07 -19.34
CA ILE A 154 -5.71 5.89 -18.47
C ILE A 154 -5.27 5.68 -17.02
N THR A 155 -4.31 4.78 -16.77
CA THR A 155 -3.81 4.52 -15.42
C THR A 155 -3.09 5.70 -14.81
N SER A 156 -2.42 6.53 -15.61
CA SER A 156 -1.83 7.78 -15.10
C SER A 156 -2.91 8.76 -14.63
N VAL A 157 -4.03 8.88 -15.34
CA VAL A 157 -5.17 9.71 -14.91
C VAL A 157 -5.78 9.16 -13.62
N ILE A 158 -6.01 7.85 -13.54
CA ILE A 158 -6.51 7.18 -12.33
C ILE A 158 -5.58 7.45 -11.14
N GLY A 159 -4.27 7.29 -11.32
CA GLY A 159 -3.27 7.53 -10.27
C GLY A 159 -3.27 8.98 -9.78
N ILE A 160 -3.44 9.95 -10.68
CA ILE A 160 -3.50 11.38 -10.32
C ILE A 160 -4.79 11.71 -9.56
N ILE A 161 -5.94 11.24 -10.05
CA ILE A 161 -7.23 11.50 -9.38
C ILE A 161 -7.22 10.85 -7.98
N GLY A 162 -6.78 9.60 -7.86
CA GLY A 162 -6.67 8.93 -6.58
C GLY A 162 -5.66 9.57 -5.62
N LEU A 163 -4.62 10.23 -6.13
CA LEU A 163 -3.65 10.96 -5.30
C LEU A 163 -4.33 12.07 -4.47
N PHE A 164 -5.33 12.76 -5.04
CA PHE A 164 -6.09 13.79 -4.35
C PHE A 164 -6.98 13.26 -3.22
N ASN A 165 -7.22 11.94 -3.17
CA ASN A 165 -7.92 11.30 -2.06
C ASN A 165 -7.01 11.18 -0.81
N LEU A 166 -5.68 11.15 -0.96
CA LEU A 166 -4.75 10.95 0.15
C LEU A 166 -4.83 12.04 1.23
N PRO A 167 -4.89 13.35 0.90
CA PRO A 167 -5.11 14.39 1.91
C PRO A 167 -6.42 14.20 2.68
N VAL A 168 -7.50 13.81 2.00
CA VAL A 168 -8.80 13.55 2.65
C VAL A 168 -8.66 12.44 3.68
N ILE A 169 -7.99 11.34 3.33
CA ILE A 169 -7.72 10.26 4.28
C ILE A 169 -6.90 10.78 5.46
N LYS A 170 -5.78 11.48 5.20
CA LYS A 170 -4.88 11.93 6.26
C LYS A 170 -5.56 12.88 7.24
N TYR A 171 -6.28 13.88 6.74
CA TYR A 171 -6.96 14.88 7.56
C TYR A 171 -8.31 14.40 8.12
N SER A 172 -8.85 13.26 7.68
CA SER A 172 -9.98 12.60 8.35
C SER A 172 -9.58 11.81 9.60
N VAL A 173 -8.27 11.64 9.81
CA VAL A 173 -7.72 11.00 11.01
C VAL A 173 -7.48 12.00 12.13
N ASP A 174 -7.07 13.21 11.75
CA ASP A 174 -6.72 14.33 12.63
C ASP A 174 -7.99 15.07 13.12
#